data_AF-A0A9N9KPT8-F1
#
_entry.id   AF-A0A9N9KPT8-F1
#
_cell.length_a   1.000
_cell.length_b   1.000
_cell.length_c   1.000
_cell.angle_alpha   90.00
_cell.angle_beta   90.00
_cell.angle_gamma   90.00
#
_symmetry.space_group_name_H-M   'P 1'
#
loop_
_entity.id
_entity.type
_entity.pdbx_description
1 polymer ?
#
loop_
_entity_poly.entity_id
_entity_poly.type
_entity_poly.pdbx_seq_one_letter_code
_entity_poly.pdbx_strand_id
1 'polypeptide(L)'
;MPTTKPRSTPNNPIPTPPQPTIPSTNPSIHSFLIRNNLTPSDLLELSQFFTSTHPNETYTLVPSQGFCSLTFSLSSNLIIQFRPRNYKLDLHATSLASRVYPRYAPTTRYVTTLPRTGLLVYEMSVVEGISLKDSRVANRELTTRSAFLESLVSSFAAFWIESYNTRTLSPPPGYKETKVASTLHHRLLSLHAHLPPRFLPLTTRLLQNFEEITSLPWVLTHGDLLPGNIMVEKNSGRLTGFVDWGESEYLPFGMGFYGLDEILLLPSEGEKEVGFHPHSEGLRRLFWEVLERGGLPRV
;
A
#
# COMPACT_ATOMS: atom_id res chain seq x y z
N MET A 1 70.94 -19.03 -33.19
CA MET A 1 69.93 -18.14 -32.57
C MET A 1 68.93 -19.01 -31.81
N PRO A 2 68.87 -18.96 -30.48
CA PRO A 2 67.89 -19.73 -29.70
C PRO A 2 66.58 -18.94 -29.60
N THR A 3 65.48 -19.56 -30.01
CA THR A 3 64.11 -19.04 -29.94
C THR A 3 63.60 -19.03 -28.50
N THR A 4 63.30 -17.84 -27.97
CA THR A 4 62.67 -17.61 -26.67
C THR A 4 61.17 -17.90 -26.73
N LYS A 5 60.68 -18.74 -25.82
CA LYS A 5 59.23 -18.96 -25.58
C LYS A 5 58.61 -17.70 -24.94
N PRO A 6 57.37 -17.32 -25.29
CA PRO A 6 56.69 -16.21 -24.63
C PRO A 6 56.25 -16.59 -23.22
N ARG A 7 56.53 -15.69 -22.29
CA ARG A 7 56.22 -15.74 -20.86
C ARG A 7 54.73 -15.45 -20.68
N SER A 8 53.96 -16.41 -20.18
CA SER A 8 52.55 -16.22 -19.81
C SER A 8 52.47 -15.25 -18.62
N THR A 9 51.84 -14.11 -18.83
CA THR A 9 51.44 -13.18 -17.77
C THR A 9 50.36 -13.83 -16.90
N PRO A 10 50.46 -13.79 -15.56
CA PRO A 10 49.39 -14.25 -14.70
C PRO A 10 48.17 -13.33 -14.86
N ASN A 11 47.00 -13.93 -15.10
CA ASN A 11 45.71 -13.27 -15.03
C ASN A 11 45.53 -12.74 -13.60
N ASN A 12 45.76 -11.44 -13.39
CA ASN A 12 45.27 -10.78 -12.20
C ASN A 12 43.74 -10.79 -12.28
N PRO A 13 43.03 -11.28 -11.24
CA PRO A 13 41.58 -11.16 -11.20
C PRO A 13 41.22 -9.68 -11.25
N ILE A 14 40.33 -9.34 -12.19
CA ILE A 14 39.71 -8.02 -12.27
C ILE A 14 39.06 -7.76 -10.90
N PRO A 15 39.32 -6.61 -10.25
CA PRO A 15 38.66 -6.29 -8.99
C PRO A 15 37.15 -6.31 -9.22
N THR A 16 36.45 -7.20 -8.52
CA THR A 16 34.99 -7.11 -8.41
C THR A 16 34.63 -5.70 -7.97
N PRO A 17 33.70 -5.00 -8.65
CA PRO A 17 33.25 -3.70 -8.21
C PRO A 17 32.84 -3.78 -6.73
N PRO A 18 33.10 -2.75 -5.92
CA PRO A 18 32.63 -2.73 -4.55
C PRO A 18 31.11 -2.94 -4.56
N GLN A 19 30.69 -4.04 -3.96
CA GLN A 19 29.28 -4.39 -3.80
C GLN A 19 28.60 -3.24 -3.05
N PRO A 20 27.48 -2.69 -3.54
CA PRO A 20 26.77 -1.65 -2.82
C PRO A 20 26.42 -2.19 -1.44
N THR A 21 26.88 -1.55 -0.38
CA THR A 21 26.52 -1.92 0.99
C THR A 21 25.33 -1.09 1.41
N ILE A 22 24.34 -1.72 2.04
CA ILE A 22 23.19 -1.00 2.59
C ILE A 22 23.71 -0.10 3.74
N PRO A 23 23.58 1.24 3.66
CA PRO A 23 24.19 2.13 4.63
C PRO A 23 23.41 2.10 5.94
N SER A 24 24.06 1.63 7.02
CA SER A 24 23.45 1.53 8.36
C SER A 24 23.14 2.89 8.99
N THR A 25 23.71 3.98 8.47
CA THR A 25 23.52 5.35 8.97
C THR A 25 22.20 5.98 8.54
N ASN A 26 21.46 5.36 7.61
CA ASN A 26 20.15 5.84 7.22
C ASN A 26 19.17 5.70 8.40
N PRO A 27 18.47 6.78 8.83
CA PRO A 27 17.58 6.74 9.99
C PRO A 27 16.48 5.68 9.89
N SER A 28 15.89 5.49 8.71
CA SER A 28 14.82 4.51 8.48
C SER A 28 15.32 3.08 8.63
N ILE A 29 16.52 2.79 8.12
CA ILE A 29 17.20 1.49 8.31
C ILE A 29 17.51 1.29 9.79
N HIS A 30 18.10 2.28 10.45
CA HIS A 30 18.44 2.21 11.87
C HIS A 30 17.21 1.93 12.74
N SER A 31 16.11 2.66 12.53
CA SER A 31 14.84 2.43 13.23
C SER A 31 14.23 1.06 12.91
N PHE A 32 14.42 0.53 11.70
CA PHE A 32 13.99 -0.84 11.34
C PHE A 32 14.81 -1.89 12.08
N LEU A 33 16.13 -1.72 12.18
CA LEU A 33 17.00 -2.66 12.86
C LEU A 33 16.66 -2.74 14.35
N ILE A 34 16.60 -1.59 15.04
CA ILE A 34 16.31 -1.52 16.48
C ILE A 34 14.98 -2.21 16.81
N ARG A 35 13.90 -1.85 16.11
CA ARG A 35 12.56 -2.36 16.45
C ARG A 35 12.40 -3.86 16.23
N ASN A 36 13.28 -4.46 15.42
CA ASN A 36 13.27 -5.89 15.10
C ASN A 36 14.41 -6.67 15.77
N ASN A 37 15.12 -6.07 16.74
CA ASN A 37 16.26 -6.67 17.43
C ASN A 37 17.37 -7.14 16.46
N LEU A 38 17.61 -6.36 15.41
CA LEU A 38 18.68 -6.59 14.44
C LEU A 38 19.82 -5.60 14.65
N THR A 39 21.01 -5.97 14.18
CA THR A 39 22.24 -5.18 14.25
C THR A 39 22.67 -4.69 12.87
N PRO A 40 23.55 -3.68 12.76
CA PRO A 40 24.13 -3.29 11.47
C PRO A 40 24.82 -4.45 10.74
N SER A 41 25.36 -5.44 11.47
CA SER A 41 25.96 -6.64 10.86
C SER A 41 24.95 -7.49 10.10
N ASP A 42 23.65 -7.38 10.45
CA ASP A 42 22.56 -8.11 9.81
C ASP A 42 22.27 -7.63 8.38
N LEU A 43 22.61 -6.36 8.08
CA LEU A 43 22.51 -5.80 6.72
C LEU A 43 23.40 -6.51 5.70
N LEU A 44 24.45 -7.21 6.15
CA LEU A 44 25.29 -8.02 5.27
C LEU A 44 24.47 -9.14 4.61
N GLU A 45 23.53 -9.75 5.32
CA GLU A 45 22.70 -10.83 4.76
C GLU A 45 21.72 -10.28 3.70
N LEU A 46 21.17 -9.08 3.93
CA LEU A 46 20.32 -8.40 2.95
C LEU A 46 21.11 -8.02 1.70
N SER A 47 22.34 -7.53 1.87
CA SER A 47 23.22 -7.19 0.75
C SER A 47 23.59 -8.44 -0.05
N GLN A 48 23.94 -9.54 0.64
CA GLN A 48 24.21 -10.84 0.03
C GLN A 48 23.00 -11.39 -0.74
N PHE A 49 21.78 -11.21 -0.22
CA PHE A 49 20.56 -11.55 -0.95
C PHE A 49 20.54 -10.84 -2.30
N PHE A 50 20.68 -9.51 -2.35
CA PHE A 50 20.69 -8.75 -3.60
C PHE A 50 21.80 -9.21 -4.55
N THR A 51 23.03 -9.41 -4.06
CA THR A 51 24.14 -9.90 -4.89
C THR A 51 23.83 -11.27 -5.50
N SER A 52 23.16 -12.15 -4.76
CA SER A 52 22.89 -13.52 -5.19
C SER A 52 21.70 -13.64 -6.14
N THR A 53 20.64 -12.85 -5.95
CA THR A 53 19.40 -12.97 -6.71
C THR A 53 19.24 -11.89 -7.79
N HIS A 54 19.87 -10.72 -7.63
CA HIS A 54 19.81 -9.58 -8.55
C HIS A 54 21.20 -8.98 -8.83
N PRO A 55 22.19 -9.78 -9.27
CA PRO A 55 23.61 -9.36 -9.37
C PRO A 55 23.87 -8.17 -10.29
N ASN A 56 22.99 -7.93 -11.27
CA ASN A 56 23.12 -6.88 -12.27
C ASN A 56 22.20 -5.68 -12.02
N GLU A 57 21.49 -5.67 -10.90
CA GLU A 57 20.53 -4.62 -10.58
C GLU A 57 21.10 -3.66 -9.55
N THR A 58 20.82 -2.37 -9.74
CA THR A 58 21.00 -1.40 -8.66
C THR A 58 19.73 -1.40 -7.82
N TYR A 59 19.92 -1.25 -6.51
CA TYR A 59 18.81 -1.11 -5.58
C TYR A 59 18.93 0.21 -4.83
N THR A 60 17.80 0.85 -4.59
CA THR A 60 17.70 2.08 -3.82
C THR A 60 16.66 1.91 -2.74
N LEU A 61 16.91 2.50 -1.57
CA LEU A 61 15.92 2.52 -0.51
C LEU A 61 14.72 3.37 -0.97
N VAL A 62 13.51 2.84 -0.86
CA VAL A 62 12.32 3.65 -1.14
C VAL A 62 12.27 4.82 -0.16
N PRO A 63 12.08 6.08 -0.59
CA PRO A 63 12.15 7.24 0.32
C PRO A 63 11.20 7.14 1.52
N SER A 64 9.99 6.62 1.28
CA SER A 64 8.98 6.41 2.32
C SER A 64 9.01 4.97 2.81
N GLN A 65 9.46 4.78 4.04
CA GLN A 65 9.53 3.48 4.69
C GLN A 65 8.36 3.30 5.65
N GLY A 66 7.67 2.17 5.53
CA GLY A 66 6.63 1.76 6.47
C GLY A 66 7.22 1.25 7.79
N PHE A 67 6.36 1.08 8.78
CA PHE A 67 6.74 0.45 10.06
C PHE A 67 6.99 -1.05 9.92
N CYS A 68 6.26 -1.71 9.01
CA CYS A 68 6.21 -3.16 8.89
C CYS A 68 7.29 -3.79 8.00
N SER A 69 8.05 -2.99 7.25
CA SER A 69 9.00 -3.48 6.26
C SER A 69 10.23 -2.59 6.10
N LEU A 70 11.28 -3.15 5.52
CA LEU A 70 12.34 -2.41 4.86
C LEU A 70 12.22 -2.63 3.34
N THR A 71 12.02 -1.57 2.58
CA THR A 71 11.59 -1.62 1.18
C THR A 71 12.63 -1.01 0.25
N PHE A 72 13.01 -1.74 -0.78
CA PHE A 72 13.94 -1.29 -1.82
C PHE A 72 13.27 -1.33 -3.18
N SER A 73 13.61 -0.38 -4.05
CA SER A 73 13.29 -0.41 -5.47
C SER A 73 14.53 -0.84 -6.25
N LEU A 74 14.35 -1.76 -7.19
CA LEU A 74 15.37 -2.18 -8.13
C LEU A 74 15.30 -1.37 -9.42
N SER A 75 16.40 -1.34 -10.18
CA SER A 75 16.47 -0.71 -11.51
C SER A 75 15.53 -1.33 -12.54
N SER A 76 15.08 -2.57 -12.33
CA SER A 76 14.12 -3.27 -13.19
C SER A 76 12.64 -2.93 -12.93
N ASN A 77 12.33 -1.91 -12.11
CA ASN A 77 10.98 -1.63 -11.63
C ASN A 77 10.35 -2.78 -10.82
N LEU A 78 11.17 -3.43 -9.98
CA LEU A 78 10.72 -4.35 -8.95
C LEU A 78 10.90 -3.75 -7.56
N ILE A 79 10.02 -4.12 -6.64
CA ILE A 79 10.13 -3.79 -5.22
C ILE A 79 10.52 -5.03 -4.45
N ILE A 80 11.53 -4.92 -3.59
CA ILE A 80 11.91 -5.94 -2.62
C ILE A 80 11.57 -5.43 -1.21
N GLN A 81 10.76 -6.21 -0.49
CA GLN A 81 10.44 -5.95 0.91
C GLN A 81 11.01 -7.02 1.83
N PHE A 82 11.76 -6.59 2.84
CA PHE A 82 12.14 -7.42 3.98
C PHE A 82 11.17 -7.16 5.13
N ARG A 83 10.51 -8.21 5.61
CA ARG A 83 9.49 -8.12 6.67
C ARG A 83 9.79 -9.11 7.79
N PRO A 84 9.71 -8.70 9.06
CA PRO A 84 9.77 -9.64 10.17
C PRO A 84 8.49 -10.52 10.18
N ARG A 85 8.57 -11.67 10.86
CA ARG A 85 7.49 -12.69 10.82
C ARG A 85 6.13 -12.20 11.33
N ASN A 86 6.13 -11.30 12.30
CA ASN A 86 4.92 -10.67 12.86
C ASN A 86 4.21 -9.75 11.86
N TYR A 87 4.91 -9.27 10.82
CA TYR A 87 4.36 -8.45 9.75
C TYR A 87 4.35 -9.18 8.40
N LYS A 88 4.27 -10.52 8.41
CA LYS A 88 4.14 -11.31 7.18
C LYS A 88 2.93 -10.85 6.35
N LEU A 89 3.08 -10.81 5.03
CA LEU A 89 1.97 -10.50 4.14
C LEU A 89 1.04 -11.71 4.01
N ASP A 90 -0.26 -11.44 3.94
CA ASP A 90 -1.21 -12.43 3.49
C ASP A 90 -1.11 -12.56 1.96
N LEU A 91 -0.44 -13.64 1.50
CA LEU A 91 -0.26 -13.91 0.08
C LEU A 91 -1.57 -14.26 -0.63
N HIS A 92 -2.57 -14.79 0.09
CA HIS A 92 -3.88 -15.03 -0.49
C HIS A 92 -4.57 -13.69 -0.77
N ALA A 93 -4.56 -12.77 0.20
CA ALA A 93 -5.12 -11.42 0.07
C ALA A 93 -4.45 -10.62 -1.06
N THR A 94 -3.12 -10.54 -1.06
CA THR A 94 -2.37 -9.78 -2.09
C THR A 94 -2.49 -10.40 -3.49
N SER A 95 -2.52 -11.74 -3.61
CA SER A 95 -2.74 -12.40 -4.89
C SER A 95 -4.18 -12.23 -5.40
N LEU A 96 -5.15 -12.21 -4.49
CA LEU A 96 -6.54 -11.91 -4.83
C LEU A 96 -6.68 -10.47 -5.34
N ALA A 97 -6.07 -9.50 -4.66
CA ALA A 97 -6.06 -8.10 -5.08
C ALA A 97 -5.49 -7.89 -6.48
N SER A 98 -4.33 -8.49 -6.80
CA SER A 98 -3.72 -8.34 -8.14
C SER A 98 -4.52 -9.04 -9.24
N ARG A 99 -5.30 -10.07 -8.92
CA ARG A 99 -6.23 -10.70 -9.89
C ARG A 99 -7.47 -9.85 -10.13
N VAL A 100 -8.06 -9.29 -9.07
CA VAL A 100 -9.31 -8.51 -9.17
C VAL A 100 -9.04 -7.09 -9.71
N TYR A 101 -7.91 -6.50 -9.32
CA TYR A 101 -7.52 -5.13 -9.68
C TYR A 101 -6.10 -5.07 -10.29
N PRO A 102 -5.85 -5.71 -11.45
CA PRO A 102 -4.51 -5.80 -12.03
C PRO A 102 -3.87 -4.44 -12.33
N ARG A 103 -4.69 -3.39 -12.52
CA ARG A 103 -4.23 -2.02 -12.72
C ARG A 103 -3.85 -1.29 -11.43
N TYR A 104 -4.48 -1.66 -10.31
CA TYR A 104 -4.38 -0.90 -9.05
C TYR A 104 -3.63 -1.64 -7.95
N ALA A 105 -3.37 -2.94 -8.10
CA ALA A 105 -2.71 -3.76 -7.08
C ALA A 105 -1.41 -4.39 -7.60
N PRO A 106 -0.33 -4.40 -6.81
CA PRO A 106 0.91 -5.03 -7.20
C PRO A 106 0.78 -6.56 -7.18
N THR A 107 1.41 -7.23 -8.15
CA THR A 107 1.70 -8.65 -7.97
C THR A 107 2.68 -8.81 -6.82
N THR A 108 2.47 -9.80 -5.95
CA THR A 108 3.30 -10.04 -4.77
C THR A 108 3.67 -11.51 -4.71
N ARG A 109 4.94 -11.81 -4.46
CA ARG A 109 5.45 -13.18 -4.34
C ARG A 109 6.42 -13.27 -3.17
N TYR A 110 6.28 -14.33 -2.38
CA TYR A 110 7.30 -14.70 -1.40
C TYR A 110 8.51 -15.31 -2.10
N VAL A 111 9.69 -14.83 -1.76
CA VAL A 111 10.96 -15.27 -2.35
C VAL A 111 11.64 -16.27 -1.43
N THR A 112 11.92 -15.87 -0.19
CA THR A 112 12.68 -16.69 0.77
C THR A 112 12.55 -16.15 2.19
N THR A 113 13.07 -16.89 3.16
CA THR A 113 13.33 -16.42 4.52
C THR A 113 14.83 -16.40 4.73
N LEU A 114 15.36 -15.24 5.09
CA LEU A 114 16.77 -15.08 5.39
C LEU A 114 17.13 -15.90 6.63
N PRO A 115 18.11 -16.83 6.55
CA PRO A 115 18.36 -17.81 7.60
C PRO A 115 18.86 -17.21 8.93
N ARG A 116 19.68 -16.16 8.88
CA ARG A 116 20.24 -15.54 10.09
C ARG A 116 19.25 -14.55 10.73
N THR A 117 18.70 -13.64 9.93
CA THR A 117 17.80 -12.59 10.43
C THR A 117 16.36 -13.06 10.62
N GLY A 118 15.96 -14.15 9.96
CA GLY A 118 14.58 -14.64 9.96
C GLY A 118 13.60 -13.76 9.18
N LEU A 119 14.09 -12.72 8.49
CA LEU A 119 13.29 -11.82 7.69
C LEU A 119 12.71 -12.54 6.47
N LEU A 120 11.43 -12.33 6.22
CA LEU A 120 10.71 -12.78 5.04
C LEU A 120 11.00 -11.80 3.91
N VAL A 121 11.34 -12.32 2.73
CA VAL A 121 11.61 -11.53 1.54
C VAL A 121 10.45 -11.66 0.57
N TYR A 122 9.90 -10.53 0.15
CA TYR A 122 8.85 -10.45 -0.86
C TYR A 122 9.33 -9.63 -2.05
N GLU A 123 8.97 -10.08 -3.24
CA GLU A 123 9.16 -9.39 -4.50
C GLU A 123 7.80 -8.93 -5.00
N MET A 124 7.73 -7.68 -5.45
CA MET A 124 6.49 -7.05 -5.88
C MET A 124 6.69 -6.24 -7.16
N SER A 125 5.65 -6.16 -7.99
CA SER A 125 5.64 -5.21 -9.11
C SER A 125 5.47 -3.78 -8.58
N VAL A 126 6.06 -2.80 -9.27
CA VAL A 126 5.86 -1.39 -8.94
C VAL A 126 4.43 -0.95 -9.28
N VAL A 127 3.77 -0.27 -8.34
CA VAL A 127 2.63 0.60 -8.62
C VAL A 127 3.18 1.98 -8.94
N GLU A 128 2.93 2.48 -10.14
CA GLU A 128 3.50 3.74 -10.61
C GLU A 128 3.08 4.94 -9.75
N GLY A 129 3.92 5.97 -9.73
CA GLY A 129 3.63 7.24 -9.05
C GLY A 129 4.30 7.37 -7.70
N ILE A 130 3.68 8.17 -6.83
CA ILE A 130 4.15 8.50 -5.48
C ILE A 130 2.98 8.33 -4.51
N SER A 131 3.24 7.98 -3.25
CA SER A 131 2.16 7.94 -2.26
C SER A 131 1.55 9.34 -2.07
N LEU A 132 0.25 9.42 -1.80
CA LEU A 132 -0.43 10.69 -1.54
C LEU A 132 0.20 11.40 -0.34
N LYS A 133 0.62 10.65 0.69
CA LYS A 133 1.36 11.17 1.84
C LYS A 133 2.64 11.88 1.40
N ASP A 134 3.50 11.24 0.61
CA ASP A 134 4.77 11.83 0.21
C ASP A 134 4.57 12.96 -0.79
N SER A 135 3.54 12.87 -1.65
CA SER A 135 3.16 13.96 -2.55
C SER A 135 2.78 15.23 -1.79
N ARG A 136 2.00 15.09 -0.71
CA ARG A 136 1.63 16.20 0.18
C ARG A 136 2.84 16.81 0.88
N VAL A 137 3.82 15.99 1.27
CA VAL A 137 5.08 16.47 1.87
C VAL A 137 5.96 17.17 0.84
N ALA A 138 6.04 16.63 -0.37
CA ALA A 138 6.93 17.15 -1.42
C ALA A 138 6.41 18.45 -2.06
N ASN A 139 5.09 18.58 -2.25
CA ASN A 139 4.49 19.77 -2.86
C ASN A 139 3.07 20.00 -2.36
N ARG A 140 2.97 20.52 -1.12
CA ARG A 140 1.69 20.81 -0.48
C ARG A 140 0.79 21.68 -1.35
N GLU A 141 1.32 22.79 -1.87
CA GLU A 141 0.54 23.76 -2.68
C GLU A 141 -0.14 23.09 -3.87
N LEU A 142 0.58 22.21 -4.57
CA LEU A 142 0.00 21.44 -5.67
C LEU A 142 -1.10 20.50 -5.18
N THR A 143 -0.83 19.72 -4.13
CA THR A 143 -1.77 18.70 -3.64
C THR A 143 -3.05 19.27 -3.03
N THR A 144 -3.06 20.56 -2.68
CA THR A 144 -4.25 21.28 -2.21
C THR A 144 -4.99 22.03 -3.31
N ARG A 145 -4.52 22.03 -4.56
CA ARG A 145 -5.24 22.67 -5.67
C ARG A 145 -6.47 21.87 -6.04
N SER A 146 -7.56 22.57 -6.36
CA SER A 146 -8.82 21.95 -6.80
C SER A 146 -8.61 20.97 -7.95
N ALA A 147 -7.83 21.32 -8.98
CA ALA A 147 -7.57 20.44 -10.12
C ALA A 147 -6.90 19.10 -9.72
N PHE A 148 -5.96 19.12 -8.77
CA PHE A 148 -5.32 17.91 -8.28
C PHE A 148 -6.31 17.03 -7.51
N LEU A 149 -7.09 17.63 -6.60
CA LEU A 149 -8.07 16.93 -5.80
C LEU A 149 -9.26 16.41 -6.64
N GLU A 150 -9.73 17.18 -7.61
CA GLU A 150 -10.79 16.77 -8.53
C GLU A 150 -10.37 15.57 -9.38
N SER A 151 -9.12 15.58 -9.88
CA SER A 151 -8.52 14.46 -10.59
C SER A 151 -8.40 13.21 -9.71
N LEU A 152 -7.91 13.37 -8.48
CA LEU A 152 -7.80 12.28 -7.51
C LEU A 152 -9.16 11.70 -7.15
N VAL A 153 -10.13 12.55 -6.78
CA VAL A 153 -11.48 12.14 -6.40
C VAL A 153 -12.20 11.46 -7.56
N SER A 154 -12.09 11.99 -8.78
CA SER A 154 -12.72 11.39 -9.96
C SER A 154 -12.12 10.02 -10.28
N SER A 155 -10.79 9.89 -10.21
CA SER A 155 -10.11 8.62 -10.46
C SER A 155 -10.29 7.60 -9.32
N PHE A 156 -10.48 8.06 -8.08
CA PHE A 156 -10.88 7.24 -6.95
C PHE A 156 -12.32 6.72 -7.08
N ALA A 157 -13.26 7.56 -7.53
CA ALA A 157 -14.61 7.11 -7.88
C ALA A 157 -14.59 6.11 -9.04
N ALA A 158 -13.75 6.33 -10.06
CA ALA A 158 -13.56 5.38 -11.16
C ALA A 158 -13.07 4.00 -10.69
N PHE A 159 -12.17 3.95 -9.71
CA PHE A 159 -11.78 2.68 -9.07
C PHE A 159 -12.97 1.97 -8.44
N TRP A 160 -13.85 2.69 -7.74
CA TRP A 160 -15.04 2.07 -7.13
C TRP A 160 -16.08 1.61 -8.16
N ILE A 161 -16.17 2.25 -9.32
CA ILE A 161 -16.95 1.76 -10.45
C ILE A 161 -16.40 0.42 -10.94
N GLU A 162 -15.08 0.31 -11.12
CA GLU A 162 -14.43 -0.95 -11.50
C GLU A 162 -14.62 -2.04 -10.44
N SER A 163 -14.49 -1.68 -9.16
CA SER A 163 -14.78 -2.54 -8.01
C SER A 163 -16.22 -3.06 -8.00
N TYR A 164 -17.19 -2.20 -8.27
CA TYR A 164 -18.58 -2.62 -8.37
C TYR A 164 -18.81 -3.59 -9.55
N ASN A 165 -18.04 -3.48 -10.63
CA ASN A 165 -18.15 -4.41 -11.76
C ASN A 165 -17.53 -5.79 -11.47
N THR A 166 -16.70 -5.91 -10.43
CA THR A 166 -16.17 -7.20 -9.94
C THR A 166 -16.95 -7.76 -8.74
N ARG A 167 -18.10 -7.15 -8.42
CA ARG A 167 -18.92 -7.52 -7.27
C ARG A 167 -19.41 -8.96 -7.29
N THR A 168 -19.68 -9.46 -6.09
CA THR A 168 -20.35 -10.73 -5.83
C THR A 168 -21.63 -10.47 -5.04
N LEU A 169 -22.66 -11.32 -5.20
CA LEU A 169 -23.94 -11.14 -4.49
C LEU A 169 -23.86 -11.61 -3.02
N SER A 170 -22.84 -12.37 -2.68
CA SER A 170 -22.56 -12.91 -1.36
C SER A 170 -21.06 -13.04 -1.21
N PRO A 171 -20.53 -13.20 0.03
CA PRO A 171 -19.15 -13.57 0.24
C PRO A 171 -18.76 -14.76 -0.66
N PRO A 172 -17.60 -14.75 -1.33
CA PRO A 172 -17.23 -15.83 -2.25
C PRO A 172 -17.18 -17.19 -1.53
N PRO A 173 -17.58 -18.30 -2.18
CA PRO A 173 -17.47 -19.63 -1.58
C PRO A 173 -16.02 -19.97 -1.20
N GLY A 174 -15.80 -20.48 0.01
CA GLY A 174 -14.46 -20.77 0.53
C GLY A 174 -13.69 -19.53 0.99
N TYR A 175 -14.26 -18.34 0.82
CA TYR A 175 -13.88 -17.17 1.59
C TYR A 175 -14.27 -17.46 3.04
N LYS A 176 -13.28 -17.83 3.87
CA LYS A 176 -13.48 -17.83 5.31
C LYS A 176 -13.94 -16.42 5.64
N GLU A 177 -15.09 -16.26 6.29
CA GLU A 177 -15.46 -14.95 6.82
C GLU A 177 -14.24 -14.42 7.55
N THR A 178 -13.65 -13.39 6.95
CA THR A 178 -12.39 -12.82 7.37
C THR A 178 -12.66 -11.97 8.59
N LYS A 179 -11.62 -11.36 9.15
CA LYS A 179 -11.69 -10.78 10.49
C LYS A 179 -12.76 -9.69 10.59
N VAL A 180 -13.04 -8.94 9.53
CA VAL A 180 -13.98 -7.81 9.60
C VAL A 180 -15.41 -8.25 9.29
N ALA A 181 -15.63 -8.98 8.20
CA ALA A 181 -16.92 -9.48 7.73
C ALA A 181 -17.64 -10.29 8.81
N SER A 182 -16.95 -11.27 9.42
CA SER A 182 -17.52 -12.11 10.50
C SER A 182 -17.86 -11.33 11.78
N THR A 183 -17.25 -10.16 11.98
CA THR A 183 -17.38 -9.39 13.23
C THR A 183 -18.07 -8.05 13.05
N LEU A 184 -18.59 -7.74 11.86
CA LEU A 184 -19.15 -6.43 11.53
C LEU A 184 -20.28 -6.04 12.48
N HIS A 185 -21.23 -6.94 12.71
CA HIS A 185 -22.35 -6.72 13.64
C HIS A 185 -21.86 -6.48 15.07
N HIS A 186 -20.96 -7.33 15.56
CA HIS A 186 -20.40 -7.20 16.92
C HIS A 186 -19.63 -5.89 17.10
N ARG A 187 -18.84 -5.48 16.10
CA ARG A 187 -18.13 -4.19 16.11
C ARG A 187 -19.11 -3.02 16.15
N LEU A 188 -20.19 -3.08 15.37
CA LEU A 188 -21.21 -2.04 15.38
C LEU A 188 -21.95 -1.96 16.72
N LEU A 189 -22.29 -3.09 17.33
CA LEU A 189 -22.83 -3.14 18.71
C LEU A 189 -21.86 -2.53 19.72
N SER A 190 -20.57 -2.86 19.61
CA SER A 190 -19.52 -2.27 20.47
C SER A 190 -19.43 -0.75 20.29
N LEU A 191 -19.51 -0.24 19.05
CA LEU A 191 -19.54 1.19 18.78
C LEU A 191 -20.79 1.85 19.38
N HIS A 192 -21.96 1.23 19.24
CA HIS A 192 -23.20 1.73 19.83
C HIS A 192 -23.11 1.81 21.37
N ALA A 193 -22.52 0.81 22.01
CA ALA A 193 -22.41 0.74 23.46
C ALA A 193 -21.39 1.74 24.06
N HIS A 194 -20.32 2.07 23.33
CA HIS A 194 -19.17 2.78 23.91
C HIS A 194 -18.87 4.14 23.29
N LEU A 195 -19.50 4.51 22.16
CA LEU A 195 -19.30 5.85 21.59
C LEU A 195 -20.05 6.93 22.41
N PRO A 196 -19.55 8.18 22.40
CA PRO A 196 -20.25 9.30 23.03
C PRO A 196 -21.71 9.47 22.54
N PRO A 197 -22.63 9.96 23.39
CA PRO A 197 -24.06 10.06 23.07
C PRO A 197 -24.40 10.73 21.73
N ARG A 198 -23.59 11.70 21.28
CA ARG A 198 -23.76 12.38 19.99
C ARG A 198 -23.72 11.44 18.77
N PHE A 199 -23.13 10.26 18.89
CA PHE A 199 -23.04 9.26 17.82
C PHE A 199 -24.14 8.19 17.87
N LEU A 200 -24.92 8.12 18.96
CA LEU A 200 -25.99 7.13 19.11
C LEU A 200 -27.02 7.18 17.99
N PRO A 201 -27.49 8.36 17.50
CA PRO A 201 -28.43 8.40 16.38
C PRO A 201 -27.87 7.76 15.10
N LEU A 202 -26.55 7.85 14.87
CA LEU A 202 -25.91 7.22 13.73
C LEU A 202 -25.81 5.69 13.94
N THR A 203 -25.28 5.24 15.07
CA THR A 203 -25.09 3.81 15.33
C THR A 203 -26.42 3.06 15.43
N THR A 204 -27.47 3.67 15.99
CA THR A 204 -28.83 3.10 15.99
C THR A 204 -29.35 2.90 14.57
N ARG A 205 -29.22 3.90 13.69
CA ARG A 205 -29.64 3.77 12.29
C ARG A 205 -28.86 2.68 11.56
N LEU A 206 -27.54 2.59 11.79
CA LEU A 206 -26.72 1.54 11.19
C LEU A 206 -27.15 0.14 11.65
N LEU A 207 -27.47 -0.04 12.94
CA LEU A 207 -27.97 -1.31 13.49
C LEU A 207 -29.34 -1.68 12.90
N GLN A 208 -30.25 -0.71 12.78
CA GLN A 208 -31.56 -0.91 12.19
C GLN A 208 -31.52 -1.32 10.72
N ASN A 209 -30.51 -0.84 9.98
CA ASN A 209 -30.33 -1.13 8.55
C ASN A 209 -29.22 -2.16 8.30
N PHE A 210 -28.78 -2.92 9.31
CA PHE A 210 -27.62 -3.80 9.19
C PHE A 210 -27.81 -4.89 8.13
N GLU A 211 -29.00 -5.49 8.07
CA GLU A 211 -29.33 -6.50 7.05
C GLU A 211 -29.30 -5.91 5.63
N GLU A 212 -29.84 -4.70 5.44
CA GLU A 212 -29.79 -4.02 4.15
C GLU A 212 -28.36 -3.69 3.73
N ILE A 213 -27.55 -3.15 4.66
CA ILE A 213 -26.13 -2.85 4.41
C ILE A 213 -25.36 -4.12 4.02
N THR A 214 -25.58 -5.24 4.73
CA THR A 214 -24.88 -6.50 4.45
C THR A 214 -25.43 -7.24 3.22
N SER A 215 -26.62 -6.87 2.76
CA SER A 215 -27.20 -7.31 1.48
C SER A 215 -26.68 -6.57 0.25
N LEU A 216 -25.96 -5.44 0.45
CA LEU A 216 -25.29 -4.75 -0.65
C LEU A 216 -24.29 -5.70 -1.33
N PRO A 217 -24.02 -5.51 -2.64
CA PRO A 217 -23.03 -6.33 -3.32
C PRO A 217 -21.67 -6.28 -2.65
N TRP A 218 -20.99 -7.42 -2.61
CA TRP A 218 -19.69 -7.57 -1.96
C TRP A 218 -18.57 -7.33 -2.97
N VAL A 219 -17.63 -6.46 -2.61
CA VAL A 219 -16.45 -6.16 -3.42
C VAL A 219 -15.18 -6.38 -2.61
N LEU A 220 -14.06 -6.65 -3.28
CA LEU A 220 -12.79 -6.73 -2.60
C LEU A 220 -12.36 -5.32 -2.17
N THR A 221 -12.28 -5.09 -0.87
CA THR A 221 -11.83 -3.81 -0.29
C THR A 221 -10.36 -3.89 0.12
N HIS A 222 -9.68 -2.74 0.19
CA HIS A 222 -8.25 -2.67 0.49
C HIS A 222 -7.90 -2.99 1.96
N GLY A 223 -8.76 -2.59 2.91
CA GLY A 223 -8.53 -2.74 4.36
C GLY A 223 -7.91 -1.48 5.00
N ASP A 224 -6.85 -0.92 4.39
CA ASP A 224 -6.08 0.21 4.95
C ASP A 224 -5.86 1.38 3.95
N LEU A 225 -6.89 2.17 3.67
CA LEU A 225 -6.86 3.28 2.68
C LEU A 225 -6.30 4.60 3.23
N LEU A 226 -5.17 4.52 3.94
CA LEU A 226 -4.47 5.71 4.41
C LEU A 226 -3.67 6.38 3.27
N PRO A 227 -3.36 7.69 3.36
CA PRO A 227 -2.63 8.41 2.31
C PRO A 227 -1.26 7.81 1.95
N GLY A 228 -0.64 7.03 2.85
CA GLY A 228 0.60 6.30 2.55
C GLY A 228 0.43 5.12 1.59
N ASN A 229 -0.78 4.59 1.49
CA ASN A 229 -1.11 3.42 0.66
C ASN A 229 -1.80 3.81 -0.66
N ILE A 230 -2.20 5.07 -0.82
CA ILE A 230 -2.82 5.59 -2.05
C ILE A 230 -1.72 6.12 -2.97
N MET A 231 -1.57 5.53 -4.15
CA MET A 231 -0.58 5.95 -5.14
C MET A 231 -1.21 6.91 -6.16
N VAL A 232 -0.52 8.02 -6.42
CA VAL A 232 -0.98 9.06 -7.34
C VAL A 232 0.10 9.44 -8.34
N GLU A 233 -0.33 9.85 -9.53
CA GLU A 233 0.53 10.52 -10.50
C GLU A 233 0.92 11.90 -9.94
N LYS A 234 2.22 12.18 -9.93
CA LYS A 234 2.84 13.27 -9.15
C LYS A 234 2.29 14.67 -9.47
N ASN A 235 1.90 14.93 -10.72
CA ASN A 235 1.58 16.28 -11.19
C ASN A 235 0.06 16.51 -11.28
N SER A 236 -0.67 15.50 -11.73
CA SER A 236 -2.11 15.54 -12.00
C SER A 236 -2.95 15.07 -10.81
N GLY A 237 -2.37 14.34 -9.85
CA GLY A 237 -3.11 13.75 -8.73
C GLY A 237 -3.96 12.55 -9.09
N ARG A 238 -3.92 12.08 -10.34
CA ARG A 238 -4.69 10.91 -10.77
C ARG A 238 -4.26 9.67 -9.98
N LEU A 239 -5.21 8.94 -9.42
CA LEU A 239 -4.99 7.64 -8.78
C LEU A 239 -4.33 6.68 -9.77
N THR A 240 -3.21 6.07 -9.36
CA THR A 240 -2.47 5.06 -10.13
C THR A 240 -2.63 3.66 -9.54
N GLY A 241 -2.92 3.54 -8.25
CA GLY A 241 -3.08 2.26 -7.57
C GLY A 241 -3.05 2.39 -6.06
N PHE A 242 -2.96 1.24 -5.40
CA PHE A 242 -2.81 1.11 -3.97
C PHE A 242 -1.72 0.09 -3.65
N VAL A 243 -1.01 0.32 -2.55
CA VAL A 243 0.00 -0.60 -2.01
C VAL A 243 -0.45 -1.11 -0.63
N ASP A 244 0.13 -2.22 -0.18
CA ASP A 244 -0.20 -2.85 1.11
C ASP A 244 -1.61 -3.48 1.21
N TRP A 245 -1.97 -4.29 0.20
CA TRP A 245 -3.22 -5.08 0.15
C TRP A 245 -3.28 -6.25 1.15
N GLY A 246 -2.40 -6.28 2.16
CA GLY A 246 -2.31 -7.36 3.14
C GLY A 246 -3.55 -7.51 4.02
N GLU A 247 -4.35 -6.45 4.14
CA GLU A 247 -5.61 -6.42 4.91
C GLU A 247 -6.85 -6.50 4.01
N SER A 248 -6.67 -6.88 2.74
CA SER A 248 -7.78 -6.87 1.79
C SER A 248 -8.83 -7.93 2.08
N GLU A 249 -10.09 -7.50 2.01
CA GLU A 249 -11.21 -8.31 2.42
C GLU A 249 -12.47 -8.02 1.59
N TYR A 250 -13.22 -9.07 1.22
CA TYR A 250 -14.53 -8.88 0.61
C TYR A 250 -15.47 -8.32 1.67
N LEU A 251 -16.05 -7.16 1.40
CA LEU A 251 -17.00 -6.48 2.26
C LEU A 251 -18.14 -5.89 1.43
N PRO A 252 -19.29 -5.56 2.05
CA PRO A 252 -20.33 -4.80 1.39
C PRO A 252 -19.80 -3.52 0.73
N PHE A 253 -20.30 -3.23 -0.47
CA PHE A 253 -19.90 -2.06 -1.24
C PHE A 253 -20.13 -0.77 -0.43
N GLY A 254 -19.17 0.16 -0.50
CA GLY A 254 -19.18 1.39 0.29
C GLY A 254 -18.32 1.34 1.55
N MET A 255 -17.94 0.15 2.04
CA MET A 255 -17.10 0.03 3.25
C MET A 255 -15.73 0.72 3.14
N GLY A 256 -15.16 0.80 1.94
CA GLY A 256 -13.90 1.52 1.71
C GLY A 256 -14.04 3.02 1.39
N PHE A 257 -15.26 3.58 1.42
CA PHE A 257 -15.46 4.99 1.04
C PHE A 257 -14.86 5.98 2.03
N TYR A 258 -14.49 5.54 3.24
CA TYR A 258 -13.73 6.36 4.19
C TYR A 258 -12.41 6.87 3.59
N GLY A 259 -11.84 6.18 2.59
CA GLY A 259 -10.66 6.66 1.87
C GLY A 259 -10.88 8.01 1.17
N LEU A 260 -12.13 8.38 0.86
CA LEU A 260 -12.46 9.71 0.38
C LEU A 260 -12.17 10.76 1.45
N ASP A 261 -12.53 10.51 2.71
CA ASP A 261 -12.23 11.45 3.79
C ASP A 261 -10.71 11.60 3.97
N GLU A 262 -9.95 10.51 3.92
CA GLU A 262 -8.47 10.54 3.94
C GLU A 262 -7.86 11.39 2.80
N ILE A 263 -8.48 11.37 1.61
CA ILE A 263 -8.12 12.21 0.46
C ILE A 263 -8.44 13.69 0.73
N LEU A 264 -9.56 13.98 1.40
CA LEU A 264 -10.06 15.34 1.63
C LEU A 264 -9.47 16.02 2.87
N LEU A 265 -8.82 15.27 3.76
CA LEU A 265 -8.13 15.83 4.92
C LEU A 265 -6.89 16.63 4.49
N LEU A 266 -6.72 17.81 5.07
CA LEU A 266 -5.52 18.60 4.92
C LEU A 266 -4.36 17.96 5.70
N PRO A 267 -3.14 17.97 5.16
CA PRO A 267 -1.97 17.51 5.92
C PRO A 267 -1.76 18.39 7.16
N SER A 268 -1.58 17.73 8.31
CA SER A 268 -1.32 18.36 9.61
C SER A 268 -0.10 19.29 9.54
N GLU A 269 -0.18 20.47 10.17
CA GLU A 269 0.97 21.35 10.44
C GLU A 269 1.18 21.47 11.95
N GLY A 270 2.13 20.72 12.50
CA GLY A 270 2.43 20.80 13.93
C GLY A 270 1.18 20.55 14.79
N GLU A 271 0.82 21.51 15.64
CA GLU A 271 -0.33 21.44 16.56
C GLU A 271 -1.67 21.92 15.96
N LYS A 272 -1.71 22.36 14.68
CA LYS A 272 -2.96 22.83 14.07
C LYS A 272 -3.82 21.67 13.55
N GLU A 273 -5.11 21.75 13.85
CA GLU A 273 -6.12 20.73 13.55
C GLU A 273 -6.10 20.23 12.10
N VAL A 274 -6.28 18.92 12.00
CA VAL A 274 -6.57 18.17 10.78
C VAL A 274 -8.01 18.50 10.36
N GLY A 275 -8.16 19.54 9.55
CA GLY A 275 -9.44 19.94 8.96
C GLY A 275 -9.63 19.34 7.57
N PHE A 276 -10.89 19.26 7.14
CA PHE A 276 -11.20 19.00 5.74
C PHE A 276 -10.80 20.19 4.86
N HIS A 277 -10.44 19.91 3.61
CA HIS A 277 -10.25 20.93 2.59
C HIS A 277 -11.48 21.85 2.47
N PRO A 278 -11.34 23.18 2.26
CA PRO A 278 -12.47 24.10 2.18
C PRO A 278 -13.52 23.74 1.12
N HIS A 279 -13.10 23.08 0.03
CA HIS A 279 -13.98 22.61 -1.04
C HIS A 279 -14.40 21.15 -0.90
N SER A 280 -14.21 20.53 0.28
CA SER A 280 -14.48 19.10 0.50
C SER A 280 -15.92 18.70 0.19
N GLU A 281 -16.91 19.54 0.47
CA GLU A 281 -18.31 19.28 0.09
C GLU A 281 -18.52 19.26 -1.43
N GLY A 282 -17.84 20.12 -2.18
CA GLY A 282 -17.85 20.10 -3.64
C GLY A 282 -17.21 18.82 -4.18
N LEU A 283 -16.11 18.40 -3.57
CA LEU A 283 -15.40 17.18 -3.94
C LEU A 283 -16.20 15.91 -3.60
N ARG A 284 -16.93 15.88 -2.47
CA ARG A 284 -17.87 14.80 -2.15
C ARG A 284 -18.99 14.71 -3.19
N ARG A 285 -19.57 15.85 -3.60
CA ARG A 285 -20.55 15.86 -4.68
C ARG A 285 -19.97 15.31 -5.98
N LEU A 286 -18.76 15.74 -6.36
CA LEU A 286 -18.07 15.23 -7.54
C LEU A 286 -17.87 13.71 -7.47
N PHE A 287 -17.46 13.17 -6.32
CA PHE A 287 -17.31 11.72 -6.12
C PHE A 287 -18.61 10.98 -6.45
N TRP A 288 -19.74 11.41 -5.86
CA TRP A 288 -21.05 10.80 -6.10
C TRP A 288 -21.52 10.98 -7.55
N GLU A 289 -21.34 12.15 -8.15
CA GLU A 289 -21.68 12.39 -9.55
C GLU A 289 -20.91 11.46 -10.51
N VAL A 290 -19.64 11.17 -10.21
CA VAL A 290 -18.86 10.22 -11.02
C VAL A 290 -19.42 8.81 -10.86
N LEU A 291 -19.75 8.37 -9.64
CA LEU A 291 -20.38 7.04 -9.41
C LEU A 291 -21.72 6.92 -10.15
N GLU A 292 -22.58 7.94 -10.06
CA GLU A 292 -23.87 8.00 -10.75
C GLU A 292 -23.70 7.92 -12.28
N ARG A 293 -22.77 8.70 -12.85
CA ARG A 293 -22.43 8.61 -14.29
C ARG A 293 -21.88 7.24 -14.68
N GLY A 294 -21.24 6.54 -13.74
CA GLY A 294 -20.79 5.16 -13.89
C GLY A 294 -21.90 4.10 -13.78
N GLY A 295 -23.15 4.50 -13.57
CA GLY A 295 -24.30 3.62 -13.49
C GLY A 295 -24.55 3.02 -12.10
N LEU A 296 -23.91 3.53 -11.05
CA LEU A 296 -24.19 3.10 -9.68
C LEU A 296 -25.42 3.84 -9.15
N PRO A 297 -26.35 3.14 -8.47
CA PRO A 297 -27.50 3.78 -7.85
C PRO A 297 -27.05 4.72 -6.74
N ARG A 298 -27.77 5.83 -6.56
CA ARG A 298 -27.73 6.56 -5.28
C ARG A 298 -28.30 5.66 -4.22
N VAL A 299 -27.48 5.32 -3.23
CA VAL A 299 -27.89 4.62 -2.01
C VAL A 299 -28.28 5.66 -0.96
#